data_AF-A0A2R6LA40-F1
#
_entry.id   AF-A0A2R6LA40-F1
#
_cell.length_a   1.000
_cell.length_b   1.000
_cell.length_c   1.000
_cell.angle_alpha   90.00
_cell.angle_beta   90.00
_cell.angle_gamma   90.00
#
_symmetry.space_group_name_H-M   'P 1'
#
loop_
_entity.id
_entity.type
_entity.pdbx_description
1 polymer ?
#
loop_
_entity_poly.entity_id
_entity_poly.type
_entity_poly.pdbx_seq_one_letter_code
_entity_poly.pdbx_strand_id
1 'polypeptide(L)'
;MSDTDPDREEAAESEESGDQAGPEAGVVESVERPFTCSVCGFPMVHEAAPLRVEVSSICHNCGDWTLQTAERSEVVGTAEGIADRLAGPVLTERQALAYLLREVAGLDREAVAEVTDSSPSNVDNLHRRAAEKIEDARRVIEELNRLQPSEE
;
A
#
# COMPACT_ATOMS: atom_id res chain seq x y z
N MET A 1 29.52 -37.44 55.84
CA MET A 1 30.76 -36.65 55.95
C MET A 1 30.91 -36.02 54.58
N SER A 2 30.17 -34.93 54.32
CA SER A 2 30.65 -33.52 54.46
C SER A 2 31.76 -33.28 53.44
N ASP A 3 31.64 -32.41 52.43
CA ASP A 3 31.30 -30.98 52.45
C ASP A 3 30.90 -30.53 51.00
N THR A 4 29.75 -29.85 50.78
CA THR A 4 29.58 -28.37 50.66
C THR A 4 29.79 -27.81 49.23
N ASP A 5 28.68 -27.53 48.53
CA ASP A 5 28.47 -26.49 47.46
C ASP A 5 28.71 -25.07 48.05
N PRO A 6 29.02 -23.97 47.30
CA PRO A 6 28.46 -23.62 45.98
C PRO A 6 29.37 -22.77 45.02
N ASP A 7 29.08 -22.76 43.72
CA ASP A 7 29.31 -21.61 42.81
C ASP A 7 28.57 -21.91 41.49
N ARG A 8 27.40 -21.34 41.21
CA ARG A 8 27.09 -19.96 40.79
C ARG A 8 27.26 -19.75 39.27
N GLU A 9 26.09 -19.58 38.64
CA GLU A 9 25.75 -18.82 37.41
C GLU A 9 26.41 -19.20 36.07
N GLU A 10 25.59 -19.55 35.06
CA GLU A 10 25.29 -18.75 33.84
C GLU A 10 23.95 -19.30 33.27
N ALA A 11 22.80 -18.63 33.44
CA ALA A 11 22.22 -17.62 32.53
C ALA A 11 22.25 -18.11 31.06
N ALA A 12 21.13 -18.62 30.53
CA ALA A 12 20.16 -17.85 29.73
C ALA A 12 20.85 -16.97 28.67
N GLU A 13 20.71 -17.30 27.39
CA GLU A 13 20.12 -16.34 26.45
C GLU A 13 19.50 -17.07 25.25
N SER A 14 18.18 -17.06 25.23
CA SER A 14 17.38 -17.21 24.02
C SER A 14 17.54 -15.91 23.23
N GLU A 15 18.17 -15.96 22.06
CA GLU A 15 18.11 -14.84 21.10
C GLU A 15 16.74 -14.90 20.40
N GLU A 16 15.73 -14.45 21.14
CA GLU A 16 14.53 -13.83 20.57
C GLU A 16 15.02 -12.56 19.86
N SER A 17 15.37 -12.69 18.57
CA SER A 17 15.52 -11.52 17.70
C SER A 17 14.14 -10.98 17.41
N GLY A 18 13.58 -10.30 18.41
CA GLY A 18 12.45 -9.40 18.25
C GLY A 18 12.93 -8.24 17.39
N ASP A 19 12.57 -8.31 16.12
CA ASP A 19 12.63 -7.19 15.18
C ASP A 19 11.66 -6.10 15.67
N GLN A 20 12.12 -5.31 16.63
CA GLN A 20 11.46 -4.08 17.04
C GLN A 20 11.90 -2.99 16.07
N ALA A 21 11.31 -3.02 14.88
CA ALA A 21 11.24 -1.83 14.06
C ALA A 21 10.35 -0.82 14.78
N GLY A 22 10.93 0.34 15.10
CA GLY A 22 10.16 1.54 15.41
C GLY A 22 9.24 1.91 14.23
N PRO A 23 8.50 3.02 14.28
CA PRO A 23 7.63 3.42 13.19
C PRO A 23 8.49 3.88 11.99
N GLU A 24 9.02 2.91 11.25
CA GLU A 24 9.54 3.07 9.91
C GLU A 24 8.45 3.77 9.10
N ALA A 25 8.78 4.92 8.53
CA ALA A 25 7.90 5.64 7.63
C ALA A 25 7.36 4.65 6.58
N GLY A 26 6.06 4.32 6.72
CA GLY A 26 5.31 3.26 6.05
C GLY A 26 6.04 2.47 4.96
N VAL A 27 6.49 1.27 5.29
CA VAL A 27 6.85 0.25 4.28
C VAL A 27 5.64 0.10 3.37
N VAL A 28 5.77 0.59 2.14
CA VAL A 28 4.78 0.32 1.10
C VAL A 28 4.90 -1.16 0.75
N GLU A 29 4.00 -1.98 1.30
CA GLU A 29 3.91 -3.40 0.97
C GLU A 29 3.85 -3.53 -0.57
N SER A 30 4.88 -4.12 -1.17
CA SER A 30 4.96 -4.34 -2.60
C SER A 30 4.16 -5.58 -2.99
N VAL A 31 3.71 -5.63 -4.25
CA VAL A 31 3.02 -6.80 -4.81
C VAL A 31 3.71 -7.24 -6.09
N GLU A 32 3.83 -8.55 -6.28
CA GLU A 32 4.23 -9.12 -7.56
C GLU A 32 2.99 -9.23 -8.47
N ARG A 33 3.02 -8.58 -9.64
CA ARG A 33 1.90 -8.59 -10.59
C ARG A 33 2.39 -8.65 -12.04
N PRO A 34 1.65 -9.29 -12.97
CA PRO A 34 1.91 -9.17 -14.41
C PRO A 34 1.67 -7.76 -14.97
N PHE A 35 2.60 -7.31 -15.79
CA PHE A 35 2.53 -6.13 -16.65
C PHE A 35 2.78 -6.55 -18.10
N THR A 36 2.06 -5.95 -19.03
CA THR A 36 2.16 -6.28 -20.46
C THR A 36 3.07 -5.30 -21.17
N CYS A 37 4.07 -5.81 -21.89
CA CYS A 37 4.92 -4.99 -22.75
C CYS A 37 4.10 -4.27 -23.84
N SER A 38 4.18 -2.94 -23.90
CA SER A 38 3.48 -2.16 -24.93
C SER A 38 4.01 -2.36 -26.36
N VAL A 39 5.20 -2.93 -26.52
CA VAL A 39 5.82 -3.19 -27.83
C VAL A 39 5.41 -4.55 -28.40
N CYS A 40 5.60 -5.64 -27.64
CA CYS A 40 5.39 -7.00 -28.12
C CYS A 40 4.23 -7.76 -27.46
N GLY A 41 3.55 -7.16 -26.48
CA GLY A 41 2.43 -7.79 -25.78
C GLY A 41 2.82 -8.90 -24.81
N PHE A 42 4.12 -9.13 -24.58
CA PHE A 42 4.58 -10.18 -23.67
C PHE A 42 4.32 -9.79 -22.21
N PRO A 43 3.69 -10.66 -21.40
CA PRO A 43 3.49 -10.42 -19.98
C PRO A 43 4.77 -10.67 -19.18
N MET A 44 5.07 -9.77 -18.24
CA MET A 44 6.20 -9.88 -17.31
C MET A 44 5.75 -9.59 -15.90
N VAL A 45 6.23 -10.36 -14.93
CA VAL A 45 5.93 -10.12 -13.52
C VAL A 45 6.93 -9.10 -12.97
N HIS A 46 6.42 -8.09 -12.29
CA HIS A 46 7.24 -7.09 -11.57
C HIS A 46 6.76 -6.95 -10.14
N GLU A 47 7.72 -6.73 -9.24
CA GLU A 47 7.44 -6.20 -7.92
C GLU A 47 7.18 -4.68 -8.03
N ALA A 48 6.00 -4.24 -7.59
CA ALA A 48 5.59 -2.85 -7.70
C ALA A 48 4.71 -2.42 -6.52
N ALA A 49 4.52 -1.11 -6.34
CA ALA A 49 3.52 -0.61 -5.39
C ALA A 49 2.13 -1.15 -5.76
N PRO A 50 1.24 -1.44 -4.78
CA PRO A 50 0.00 -2.19 -4.99
C PRO A 50 -0.87 -1.65 -6.12
N LEU A 51 -0.95 -0.33 -6.23
CA LEU A 51 -1.79 0.37 -7.20
C LEU A 51 -1.01 0.95 -8.38
N ARG A 52 0.26 0.55 -8.56
CA ARG A 52 1.09 0.95 -9.70
C ARG A 52 0.51 0.37 -10.99
N VAL A 53 0.02 1.23 -11.88
CA VAL A 53 -0.56 0.83 -13.17
C VAL A 53 0.52 0.63 -14.24
N GLU A 54 1.66 1.33 -14.12
CA GLU A 54 2.69 1.33 -15.15
C GLU A 54 4.10 1.20 -14.58
N VAL A 55 4.94 0.43 -15.26
CA VAL A 55 6.37 0.28 -14.98
C VAL A 55 7.18 0.46 -16.26
N SER A 56 8.35 1.08 -16.15
CA SER A 56 9.29 1.21 -17.25
C SER A 56 10.44 0.23 -17.05
N SER A 57 10.59 -0.73 -17.94
CA SER A 57 11.67 -1.72 -17.88
C SER A 57 11.96 -2.34 -19.25
N ILE A 58 13.10 -3.01 -19.36
CA ILE A 58 13.48 -3.74 -20.58
C ILE A 58 12.63 -5.00 -20.67
N CYS A 59 11.98 -5.21 -21.82
CA CYS A 59 11.24 -6.44 -22.06
C CYS A 59 12.19 -7.63 -22.26
N HIS A 60 12.06 -8.68 -21.46
CA HIS A 60 12.88 -9.88 -21.60
C HIS A 60 12.62 -10.68 -22.89
N ASN A 61 11.48 -10.43 -23.56
CA ASN A 61 11.14 -11.09 -24.82
C ASN A 61 11.68 -10.33 -26.04
N CYS A 62 11.40 -9.03 -26.19
CA CYS A 62 11.85 -8.27 -27.37
C CYS A 62 13.16 -7.49 -27.16
N GLY A 63 13.64 -7.35 -25.92
CA GLY A 63 14.86 -6.61 -25.59
C GLY A 63 14.72 -5.09 -25.59
N ASP A 64 13.53 -4.55 -25.90
CA ASP A 64 13.29 -3.12 -25.96
C ASP A 64 12.99 -2.51 -24.58
N TRP A 65 13.41 -1.26 -24.39
CA TRP A 65 12.92 -0.43 -23.29
C TRP A 65 11.46 -0.04 -23.57
N THR A 66 10.55 -0.39 -22.67
CA THR A 66 9.10 -0.27 -22.89
C THR A 66 8.39 0.21 -21.62
N LEU A 67 7.29 0.94 -21.81
CA LEU A 67 6.29 1.12 -20.77
C LEU A 67 5.41 -0.13 -20.72
N GLN A 68 5.22 -0.70 -19.55
CA GLN A 68 4.47 -1.93 -19.35
C GLN A 68 3.29 -1.63 -18.44
N THR A 69 2.12 -2.11 -18.81
CA THR A 69 0.86 -1.76 -18.13
C THR A 69 0.30 -2.97 -17.41
N ALA A 70 -0.08 -2.81 -16.15
CA ALA A 70 -0.83 -3.81 -15.42
C ALA A 70 -2.22 -3.97 -16.04
N GLU A 71 -2.81 -5.15 -15.87
CA GLU A 71 -4.23 -5.32 -16.20
C GLU A 71 -5.09 -4.50 -15.24
N ARG A 72 -6.09 -3.80 -15.78
CA ARG A 72 -6.95 -2.92 -14.98
C ARG A 72 -7.70 -3.71 -13.89
N SER A 73 -8.19 -4.90 -14.21
CA SER A 73 -8.89 -5.79 -13.28
C SER A 73 -8.05 -6.13 -12.04
N GLU A 74 -6.76 -6.41 -12.23
CA GLU A 74 -5.82 -6.69 -11.14
C GLU A 74 -5.59 -5.47 -10.23
N VAL A 75 -5.46 -4.27 -10.82
CA VAL A 75 -5.32 -3.02 -10.05
C VAL A 75 -6.59 -2.75 -9.25
N VAL A 76 -7.76 -2.94 -9.88
CA VAL A 76 -9.06 -2.73 -9.25
C VAL A 76 -9.27 -3.70 -8.09
N GLY A 77 -9.05 -5.00 -8.28
CA GLY A 77 -9.21 -6.00 -7.21
C GLY A 77 -8.29 -5.73 -6.03
N THR A 78 -7.06 -5.27 -6.30
CA THR A 78 -6.13 -4.81 -5.24
C THR A 78 -6.69 -3.60 -4.51
N ALA A 79 -7.24 -2.61 -5.22
CA ALA A 79 -7.84 -1.42 -4.63
C ALA A 79 -9.07 -1.73 -3.78
N GLU A 80 -9.92 -2.67 -4.19
CA GLU A 80 -11.08 -3.14 -3.43
C GLU A 80 -10.65 -3.76 -2.09
N GLY A 81 -9.64 -4.64 -2.10
CA GLY A 81 -9.11 -5.24 -0.88
C GLY A 81 -8.49 -4.21 0.09
N ILE A 82 -7.84 -3.16 -0.43
CA ILE A 82 -7.34 -2.05 0.40
C ILE A 82 -8.50 -1.19 0.90
N ALA A 83 -9.51 -0.92 0.07
CA ALA A 83 -10.66 -0.10 0.42
C ALA A 83 -11.47 -0.72 1.58
N ASP A 84 -11.64 -2.05 1.58
CA ASP A 84 -12.30 -2.79 2.66
C ASP A 84 -11.55 -2.60 4.00
N ARG A 85 -10.20 -2.71 3.98
CA ARG A 85 -9.37 -2.47 5.18
C ARG A 85 -9.40 -1.02 5.67
N LEU A 86 -9.55 -0.06 4.78
CA LEU A 86 -9.65 1.37 5.11
C LEU A 86 -11.06 1.79 5.54
N ALA A 87 -12.09 0.99 5.20
CA ALA A 87 -13.47 1.30 5.52
C ALA A 87 -13.68 1.29 7.04
N GLY A 88 -14.37 2.30 7.55
CA GLY A 88 -14.58 2.46 8.97
C GLY A 88 -15.29 3.76 9.34
N PRO A 89 -15.06 4.28 10.56
CA PRO A 89 -15.74 5.50 11.03
C PRO A 89 -15.41 6.74 10.20
N VAL A 90 -14.19 6.81 9.63
CA VAL A 90 -13.73 7.97 8.87
C VAL A 90 -14.21 7.87 7.41
N LEU A 91 -13.84 6.80 6.70
CA LEU A 91 -14.19 6.60 5.29
C LEU A 91 -15.19 5.45 5.13
N THR A 92 -16.14 5.62 4.22
CA THR A 92 -16.89 4.46 3.70
C THR A 92 -16.03 3.71 2.69
N GLU A 93 -16.31 2.42 2.48
CA GLU A 93 -15.63 1.60 1.47
C GLU A 93 -15.67 2.26 0.07
N ARG A 94 -16.83 2.77 -0.35
CA ARG A 94 -16.97 3.49 -1.64
C ARG A 94 -16.15 4.77 -1.72
N GLN A 95 -15.97 5.47 -0.60
CA GLN A 95 -15.10 6.66 -0.54
C GLN A 95 -13.63 6.27 -0.63
N ALA A 96 -13.21 5.24 0.10
CA ALA A 96 -11.86 4.70 0.05
C ALA A 96 -11.52 4.21 -1.37
N LEU A 97 -12.39 3.41 -1.99
CA LEU A 97 -12.19 2.89 -3.34
C LEU A 97 -12.08 4.01 -4.38
N ALA A 98 -12.99 5.01 -4.34
CA ALA A 98 -12.92 6.16 -5.24
C ALA A 98 -11.63 6.95 -5.07
N TYR A 99 -11.14 7.11 -3.83
CA TYR A 99 -9.86 7.76 -3.56
C TYR A 99 -8.68 6.96 -4.11
N LEU A 100 -8.60 5.67 -3.81
CA LEU A 100 -7.53 4.79 -4.26
C LEU A 100 -7.43 4.75 -5.78
N LEU A 101 -8.54 4.60 -6.49
CA LEU A 101 -8.51 4.51 -7.95
C LEU A 101 -8.19 5.84 -8.64
N ARG A 102 -8.70 6.97 -8.13
CA ARG A 102 -8.48 8.30 -8.74
C ARG A 102 -7.13 8.91 -8.36
N GLU A 103 -6.79 8.88 -7.08
CA GLU A 103 -5.64 9.60 -6.54
C GLU A 103 -4.38 8.73 -6.57
N VAL A 104 -4.50 7.46 -6.19
CA VAL A 104 -3.32 6.59 -6.01
C VAL A 104 -3.01 5.81 -7.30
N ALA A 105 -4.01 5.21 -7.93
CA ALA A 105 -3.84 4.51 -9.21
C ALA A 105 -3.83 5.46 -10.42
N GLY A 106 -4.31 6.70 -10.26
CA GLY A 106 -4.31 7.70 -11.33
C GLY A 106 -5.32 7.43 -12.46
N LEU A 107 -6.36 6.63 -12.21
CA LEU A 107 -7.42 6.40 -13.18
C LEU A 107 -8.29 7.65 -13.36
N ASP A 108 -8.82 7.84 -14.56
CA ASP A 108 -9.76 8.92 -14.84
C ASP A 108 -11.16 8.64 -14.25
N ARG A 109 -12.01 9.67 -14.28
CA ARG A 109 -13.35 9.60 -13.67
C ARG A 109 -14.27 8.63 -14.39
N GLU A 110 -14.12 8.50 -15.71
CA GLU A 110 -14.93 7.63 -16.54
C GLU A 110 -14.61 6.15 -16.28
N ALA A 111 -13.33 5.79 -16.21
CA ALA A 111 -12.86 4.45 -15.92
C ALA A 111 -13.28 3.99 -14.52
N VAL A 112 -13.19 4.87 -13.52
CA VAL A 112 -13.64 4.55 -12.15
C VAL A 112 -15.16 4.41 -12.10
N ALA A 113 -15.90 5.22 -12.84
CA ALA A 113 -17.35 5.14 -12.92
C ALA A 113 -17.83 3.81 -13.53
N GLU A 114 -17.16 3.35 -14.59
CA GLU A 114 -17.38 2.04 -15.20
C GLU A 114 -17.16 0.89 -14.20
N VAL A 115 -16.01 0.91 -13.51
CA VAL A 115 -15.64 -0.14 -12.54
C VAL A 115 -16.58 -0.18 -11.34
N THR A 116 -17.01 0.99 -10.86
CA THR A 116 -17.83 1.08 -9.63
C THR A 116 -19.33 1.07 -9.88
N ASP A 117 -19.75 0.78 -11.12
CA ASP A 117 -21.14 0.87 -11.60
C ASP A 117 -21.82 2.16 -11.11
N SER A 118 -21.21 3.29 -11.46
CA SER A 118 -21.60 4.60 -10.96
C SER A 118 -21.54 5.67 -12.04
N SER A 119 -22.02 6.87 -11.74
CA SER A 119 -21.82 8.02 -12.61
C SER A 119 -20.47 8.70 -12.33
N PRO A 120 -19.82 9.29 -13.35
CA PRO A 120 -18.60 10.09 -13.13
C PRO A 120 -18.80 11.22 -12.12
N SER A 121 -20.00 11.81 -12.06
CA SER A 121 -20.35 12.83 -11.07
C SER A 121 -20.43 12.29 -9.64
N ASN A 122 -20.90 11.05 -9.46
CA ASN A 122 -20.92 10.42 -8.15
C ASN A 122 -19.49 10.03 -7.71
N VAL A 123 -18.66 9.53 -8.64
CA VAL A 123 -17.24 9.27 -8.39
C VAL A 123 -16.53 10.52 -7.89
N ASP A 124 -16.70 11.67 -8.55
CA ASP A 124 -16.07 12.91 -8.10
C ASP A 124 -16.55 13.35 -6.71
N ASN A 125 -17.83 13.13 -6.39
CA ASN A 125 -18.36 13.42 -5.06
C ASN A 125 -17.78 12.49 -3.99
N LEU A 126 -17.62 11.20 -4.30
CA LEU A 126 -17.00 10.22 -3.41
C LEU A 126 -15.52 10.56 -3.17
N HIS A 127 -14.76 10.79 -4.26
CA HIS A 127 -13.35 11.17 -4.20
C HIS A 127 -13.15 12.45 -3.41
N ARG A 128 -13.90 13.53 -3.70
CA ARG A 128 -13.79 14.80 -2.98
C ARG A 128 -14.04 14.62 -1.47
N ARG A 129 -15.12 13.94 -1.08
CA ARG A 129 -15.42 13.70 0.34
C ARG A 129 -14.36 12.82 1.02
N ALA A 130 -13.79 11.86 0.30
CA ALA A 130 -12.70 11.04 0.80
C ALA A 130 -11.44 11.88 1.02
N ALA A 131 -11.07 12.69 0.03
CA ALA A 131 -9.91 13.58 0.09
C ALA A 131 -10.01 14.58 1.25
N GLU A 132 -11.17 15.22 1.45
CA GLU A 132 -11.42 16.12 2.58
C GLU A 132 -11.16 15.43 3.93
N LYS A 133 -11.70 14.22 4.12
CA LYS A 133 -11.52 13.44 5.36
C LYS A 133 -10.10 12.93 5.58
N ILE A 134 -9.43 12.51 4.52
CA ILE A 134 -8.04 12.05 4.58
C ILE A 134 -7.13 13.21 4.95
N GLU A 135 -7.36 14.39 4.37
CA GLU A 135 -6.58 15.59 4.68
C GLU A 135 -6.79 16.03 6.14
N ASP A 136 -8.03 15.99 6.62
CA ASP A 136 -8.33 16.24 8.03
C ASP A 136 -7.62 15.25 8.96
N ALA A 137 -7.61 13.96 8.62
CA ALA A 137 -6.91 12.94 9.39
C ALA A 137 -5.39 13.13 9.37
N ARG A 138 -4.80 13.45 8.21
CA ARG A 138 -3.38 13.78 8.07
C ARG A 138 -2.98 14.95 8.94
N ARG A 139 -3.76 16.03 8.92
CA ARG A 139 -3.53 17.21 9.77
C ARG A 139 -3.52 16.83 11.26
N VAL A 140 -4.48 16.02 11.71
CA VAL A 140 -4.53 15.57 13.12
C VAL A 140 -3.31 14.74 13.48
N ILE A 141 -2.92 13.77 12.64
CA ILE A 141 -1.74 12.94 12.88
C ILE A 141 -0.48 13.79 12.92
N GLU A 142 -0.34 14.77 12.02
CA GLU A 142 0.81 15.66 11.99
C GLU A 142 0.92 16.49 13.28
N GLU A 143 -0.19 17.06 13.77
CA GLU A 143 -0.18 17.78 15.05
C GLU A 143 0.16 16.86 16.22
N LEU A 144 -0.36 15.62 16.25
CA LEU A 144 -0.03 14.65 17.30
C LEU A 144 1.46 14.30 17.28
N ASN A 145 2.03 14.04 16.11
CA ASN A 145 3.45 13.73 15.95
C ASN A 145 4.34 14.89 16.42
N ARG A 146 3.95 16.15 16.19
CA ARG A 146 4.68 17.32 16.70
C ARG A 146 4.67 17.46 18.22
N LEU A 147 3.63 16.94 18.89
CA LEU A 147 3.46 17.00 20.33
C LEU A 147 4.14 15.84 21.06
N GLN A 148 4.49 14.77 20.35
CA GLN A 148 5.23 13.67 20.95
C GLN A 148 6.66 14.13 21.27
N PRO A 149 7.15 13.92 22.51
CA PRO A 149 8.54 14.20 22.82
C PRO A 149 9.43 13.30 21.95
N SER A 150 10.49 13.88 21.38
CA SER A 150 11.55 13.10 20.73
C SER A 150 12.08 12.10 21.76
N GLU A 151 11.97 10.81 21.48
CA GLU A 151 12.67 9.80 22.28
C GLU A 151 14.17 10.00 22.07
N GLU A 152 14.86 10.58 23.07
CA GLU A 152 16.33 10.66 23.17
C GLU A 152 16.92 9.36 23.72
#